data_AF-A0A804QD40-F1
#
_entry.id   AF-A0A804QD40-F1
#
_cell.length_a   1.000
_cell.length_b   1.000
_cell.length_c   1.000
_cell.angle_alpha   90.00
_cell.angle_beta   90.00
_cell.angle_gamma   90.00
#
_symmetry.space_group_name_H-M   'P 1'
#
loop_
_entity.id
_entity.type
_entity.pdbx_description
1 polymer ?
#
loop_
_entity_poly.entity_id
_entity_poly.type
_entity_poly.pdbx_seq_one_letter_code
_entity_poly.pdbx_strand_id
1 'polypeptide(L)'
;MNYSSPHGGDPNANMNSTATRIAVDPDTHQDFEPKSRSSDMPLHAAIAQDIKENPVLIYMKGFPEFPMCGFSALAVKVFQQYGVPICGRDILGDLKLKESVKAHT
;
A
#
# COMPACT_ATOMS: atom_id res chain seq x y z
N MET A 1 -31.66 36.43 -4.36
CA MET A 1 -30.56 35.46 -4.24
C MET A 1 -29.48 36.05 -3.35
N ASN A 2 -29.37 35.59 -2.11
CA ASN A 2 -28.21 35.93 -1.26
C ASN A 2 -27.32 34.70 -1.18
N TYR A 3 -26.21 34.73 -1.92
CA TYR A 3 -25.09 33.82 -1.70
C TYR A 3 -24.14 34.51 -0.74
N SER A 4 -24.21 34.15 0.54
CA SER A 4 -23.26 34.64 1.54
C SER A 4 -22.19 33.57 1.76
N SER A 5 -21.02 33.78 1.14
CA SER A 5 -19.78 33.11 1.51
C SER A 5 -19.33 33.57 2.91
N PRO A 6 -19.01 32.66 3.83
CA PRO A 6 -18.13 32.96 4.95
C PRO A 6 -16.68 32.86 4.48
N HIS A 7 -16.09 34.04 4.28
CA HIS A 7 -14.66 34.29 4.26
C HIS A 7 -14.16 34.27 5.71
N GLY A 8 -13.08 33.53 6.00
CA GLY A 8 -12.42 33.54 7.31
C GLY A 8 -11.08 32.83 7.22
N GLY A 9 -10.03 33.59 6.93
CA GLY A 9 -8.65 33.16 7.10
C GLY A 9 -8.18 33.39 8.53
N ASP A 10 -7.15 32.66 8.96
CA ASP A 10 -5.99 33.18 9.70
C ASP A 10 -4.88 32.11 9.81
N PRO A 11 -3.59 32.52 9.97
CA PRO A 11 -2.43 31.72 9.58
C PRO A 11 -1.79 30.96 10.75
N ASN A 12 -1.33 29.74 10.49
CA ASN A 12 -0.27 29.12 11.29
C ASN A 12 0.61 28.25 10.40
N ALA A 13 1.56 28.90 9.73
CA ALA A 13 2.62 28.25 8.96
C ALA A 13 3.69 27.72 9.93
N ASN A 14 3.39 26.61 10.62
CA ASN A 14 4.43 25.84 11.30
C ASN A 14 4.94 24.74 10.36
N MET A 15 6.04 25.07 9.68
CA MET A 15 6.88 24.14 8.96
C MET A 15 7.52 23.17 9.96
N ASN A 16 7.17 21.88 9.90
CA ASN A 16 7.99 20.80 10.47
C ASN A 16 7.80 19.48 9.69
N SER A 17 8.86 19.09 8.98
CA SER A 17 9.28 17.73 8.59
C SER A 17 8.27 16.78 7.92
N THR A 18 8.28 16.81 6.58
CA THR A 18 8.57 15.72 5.60
C THR A 18 8.20 14.25 5.89
N ALA A 19 7.19 13.97 6.68
CA ALA A 19 6.48 12.70 6.60
C ALA A 19 5.04 13.04 6.21
N THR A 20 4.60 12.65 5.02
CA THR A 20 3.22 12.82 4.54
C THR A 20 2.28 12.01 5.41
N ARG A 21 2.04 12.45 6.65
CA ARG A 21 0.79 12.16 7.34
C ARG A 21 -0.26 12.86 6.50
N ILE A 22 -1.18 12.08 5.96
CA ILE A 22 -2.38 12.57 5.29
C ILE A 22 -3.07 13.47 6.33
N ALA A 23 -2.82 14.77 6.27
CA ALA A 23 -3.68 15.73 6.91
C ALA A 23 -5.04 15.47 6.27
N VAL A 24 -6.06 15.26 7.09
CA VAL A 24 -7.45 15.24 6.63
C VAL A 24 -7.66 16.60 5.99
N ASP A 25 -7.56 16.66 4.67
CA ASP A 25 -7.70 17.90 3.93
C ASP A 25 -9.17 18.31 4.01
N PRO A 26 -9.46 19.56 4.43
CA PRO A 26 -10.84 19.99 4.67
C PRO A 26 -11.70 20.06 3.40
N ASP A 27 -11.09 20.02 2.20
CA ASP A 27 -11.78 19.96 0.91
C ASP A 27 -11.95 18.52 0.40
N THR A 28 -11.47 17.51 1.15
CA THR A 28 -11.59 16.11 0.74
C THR A 28 -13.01 15.61 0.91
N HIS A 29 -13.65 15.31 -0.22
CA HIS A 29 -14.98 14.71 -0.24
C HIS A 29 -14.98 13.34 0.45
N GLN A 30 -16.02 13.05 1.24
CA GLN A 30 -16.16 11.83 2.06
C GLN A 30 -15.98 10.51 1.27
N ASP A 31 -16.22 10.52 -0.04
CA ASP A 31 -15.97 9.36 -0.90
C ASP A 31 -14.49 8.99 -1.04
N PHE A 32 -13.58 9.93 -0.84
CA PHE A 32 -12.13 9.70 -0.90
C PHE A 32 -11.52 9.36 0.46
N GLU A 33 -12.33 9.26 1.52
CA GLU A 33 -11.83 8.86 2.84
C GLU A 33 -11.30 7.40 2.81
N PRO A 34 -10.09 7.14 3.33
CA PRO A 34 -9.53 5.80 3.38
C PRO A 34 -10.36 4.88 4.29
N LYS A 35 -11.06 3.90 3.70
CA LYS A 35 -11.75 2.84 4.45
C LYS A 35 -10.74 1.73 4.79
N SER A 36 -10.35 1.64 6.07
CA SER A 36 -9.64 0.47 6.60
C SER A 36 -10.64 -0.53 7.16
N ARG A 37 -10.65 -1.76 6.64
CA ARG A 37 -11.44 -2.87 7.20
C ARG A 37 -10.46 -3.97 7.60
N SER A 38 -10.06 -3.96 8.88
CA SER A 38 -9.04 -4.88 9.40
C SER A 38 -9.65 -5.85 10.40
N SER A 39 -9.82 -7.11 10.01
CA SER A 39 -9.99 -8.22 10.94
C SER A 39 -9.74 -9.52 10.19
N ASP A 40 -8.57 -10.12 10.37
CA ASP A 40 -8.37 -11.58 10.32
C ASP A 40 -6.91 -11.90 10.73
N MET A 41 -6.74 -12.36 11.98
CA MET A 41 -5.46 -12.79 12.56
C MET A 41 -4.74 -13.99 11.88
N PRO A 42 -5.40 -15.00 11.27
CA PRO A 42 -4.71 -16.27 10.96
C PRO A 42 -3.62 -16.15 9.88
N LEU A 43 -3.69 -15.16 8.98
CA LEU A 43 -2.68 -14.99 7.93
C LEU A 43 -1.41 -14.27 8.39
N HIS A 44 -1.45 -13.59 9.54
CA HIS A 44 -0.29 -12.85 10.03
C HIS A 44 0.89 -13.78 10.36
N ALA A 45 0.59 -14.97 10.92
CA ALA A 45 1.60 -15.99 11.17
C ALA A 45 2.21 -16.55 9.88
N ALA A 46 1.39 -16.76 8.84
CA ALA A 46 1.87 -17.23 7.55
C ALA A 46 2.77 -16.19 6.86
N ILE A 47 2.39 -14.90 6.89
CA ILE A 47 3.21 -13.80 6.36
C ILE A 47 4.53 -13.68 7.12
N ALA A 48 4.49 -13.74 8.45
CA ALA A 48 5.70 -13.70 9.28
C ALA A 48 6.64 -14.86 8.97
N GLN A 49 6.09 -16.05 8.70
CA GLN A 49 6.87 -17.21 8.28
C GLN A 49 7.45 -17.03 6.87
N ASP A 50 6.64 -16.56 5.91
CA ASP A 50 7.08 -16.29 4.54
C ASP A 50 8.27 -15.32 4.53
N ILE A 51 8.18 -14.22 5.30
CA ILE A 51 9.25 -13.22 5.42
C ILE A 51 10.50 -13.82 6.07
N LYS A 52 10.34 -14.71 7.05
CA LYS A 52 11.46 -15.36 7.75
C LYS A 52 12.19 -16.37 6.87
N GLU A 53 11.47 -17.11 6.02
CA GLU A 53 12.02 -18.17 5.18
C GLU A 53 12.67 -17.64 3.89
N ASN A 54 12.19 -16.51 3.38
CA ASN A 54 12.58 -15.99 2.07
C ASN A 54 13.39 -14.70 2.23
N PRO A 55 14.71 -14.70 1.94
CA PRO A 55 15.56 -13.52 2.06
C PRO A 55 15.06 -12.33 1.22
N VAL A 56 14.47 -12.61 0.06
CA VAL A 56 13.80 -11.63 -0.79
C VAL A 56 12.45 -12.19 -1.22
N LEU A 57 11.39 -11.64 -0.63
CA LEU A 57 10.00 -11.98 -0.91
C LEU A 57 9.30 -10.76 -1.53
N ILE A 58 8.50 -10.99 -2.57
CA ILE A 58 7.65 -9.97 -3.16
C ILE A 58 6.19 -10.44 -3.24
N TYR A 59 5.29 -9.66 -2.64
CA TYR A 59 3.85 -9.77 -2.88
C TYR A 59 3.51 -8.97 -4.13
N MET A 60 3.09 -9.64 -5.21
CA MET A 60 2.92 -9.02 -6.53
C MET A 60 1.64 -9.48 -7.23
N LYS A 61 1.30 -8.80 -8.34
CA LYS A 61 0.19 -9.20 -9.21
C LYS A 61 0.68 -10.27 -10.19
N GLY A 62 0.29 -11.52 -9.96
CA GLY A 62 0.83 -12.71 -10.62
C GLY A 62 2.03 -13.29 -9.92
N PHE A 63 2.78 -14.13 -10.64
CA PHE A 63 3.99 -14.79 -10.14
C PHE A 63 5.23 -14.27 -10.87
N PRO A 64 6.45 -14.47 -10.34
CA PRO A 64 7.68 -14.06 -11.01
C PRO A 64 7.81 -14.62 -12.45
N GLU A 65 7.30 -15.84 -12.68
CA GLU A 65 7.26 -16.49 -13.99
C GLU A 65 6.14 -15.95 -14.91
N PHE A 66 5.05 -15.47 -14.31
CA PHE A 66 3.85 -14.98 -15.01
C PHE A 66 3.31 -13.66 -14.38
N PRO A 67 4.02 -12.53 -14.56
CA PRO A 67 3.57 -11.25 -14.01
C PRO A 67 2.33 -10.73 -14.75
N MET A 68 1.31 -10.31 -14.00
CA MET A 68 0.01 -9.86 -14.54
C MET A 68 -0.14 -8.32 -14.58
N CYS A 69 0.92 -7.57 -14.33
CA CYS A 69 0.92 -6.11 -14.35
C CYS A 69 2.29 -5.57 -14.77
N GLY A 70 2.32 -4.48 -15.53
CA GLY A 70 3.57 -3.88 -16.04
C GLY A 70 4.55 -3.48 -14.93
N PHE A 71 4.04 -3.00 -13.78
CA PHE A 71 4.88 -2.71 -12.62
C PHE A 71 5.52 -3.96 -12.03
N SER A 72 4.72 -5.03 -11.85
CA SER A 72 5.19 -6.31 -11.34
C SER A 72 6.20 -6.96 -12.30
N ALA A 73 5.99 -6.86 -13.61
CA ALA A 73 6.95 -7.32 -14.61
C ALA A 73 8.28 -6.55 -14.55
N LEU A 74 8.22 -5.22 -14.37
CA LEU A 74 9.41 -4.39 -14.22
C LEU A 74 10.19 -4.74 -12.94
N ALA A 75 9.50 -4.92 -11.81
CA ALA A 75 10.13 -5.32 -10.55
C ALA A 75 10.89 -6.64 -10.69
N VAL A 76 10.26 -7.67 -11.26
CA VAL A 76 10.90 -8.96 -11.55
C VAL A 76 12.12 -8.77 -12.47
N LYS A 77 12.00 -7.95 -13.52
CA LYS A 77 13.10 -7.67 -14.44
C LYS A 77 14.30 -7.06 -13.70
N VAL A 78 14.06 -6.12 -12.78
CA VAL A 78 15.12 -5.50 -11.97
C VAL A 78 15.85 -6.55 -11.13
N PHE A 79 15.13 -7.41 -10.40
CA PHE A 79 15.75 -8.49 -9.63
C PHE A 79 16.61 -9.43 -10.50
N GLN A 80 16.11 -9.79 -11.69
CA GLN A 80 16.87 -10.60 -12.66
C GLN A 80 18.15 -9.91 -13.13
N GLN A 81 18.14 -8.58 -13.34
CA GLN A 81 19.35 -7.84 -13.75
C GLN A 81 20.45 -7.89 -12.67
N TYR A 82 20.06 -7.89 -11.40
CA TYR A 82 21.00 -8.00 -10.28
C TYR A 82 21.33 -9.45 -9.89
N GLY A 83 20.74 -10.45 -10.57
CA GLY A 83 20.92 -11.86 -10.23
C GLY A 83 20.38 -12.23 -8.86
N VAL A 84 19.40 -11.48 -8.35
CA VAL A 84 18.80 -11.71 -7.03
C VAL A 84 17.63 -12.68 -7.18
N PRO A 85 17.71 -13.89 -6.61
CA PRO A 85 16.57 -14.80 -6.59
C PRO A 85 15.47 -14.23 -5.69
N ILE A 86 14.22 -14.35 -6.15
CA ILE A 86 13.04 -13.86 -5.42
C ILE A 86 12.01 -14.97 -5.27
N CYS A 87 11.34 -14.98 -4.13
CA CYS A 87 10.10 -15.72 -3.94
C CYS A 87 8.92 -14.76 -4.19
N GLY A 88 7.91 -15.20 -4.95
CA GLY A 88 6.75 -14.39 -5.27
C GLY A 88 5.46 -14.99 -4.74
N ARG A 89 4.60 -14.16 -4.15
CA ARG A 89 3.23 -14.51 -3.75
C ARG A 89 2.23 -13.66 -4.52
N ASP A 90 1.26 -14.31 -5.18
CA ASP A 90 0.22 -13.60 -5.94
C ASP A 90 -0.88 -13.05 -5.01
N ILE A 91 -1.08 -11.74 -5.03
CA ILE A 91 -2.16 -11.06 -4.29
C ILE A 91 -3.49 -11.01 -5.05
N LEU A 92 -3.52 -11.38 -6.34
CA LEU A 92 -4.76 -11.44 -7.11
C LEU A 92 -5.51 -12.75 -6.80
N GLY A 93 -4.81 -13.87 -6.69
CA GLY A 93 -5.37 -15.15 -6.30
C GLY A 93 -5.82 -15.23 -4.84
N ASP A 94 -5.18 -14.48 -3.94
CA ASP A 94 -5.55 -14.43 -2.52
C ASP A 94 -5.81 -12.99 -2.03
N LEU A 95 -7.08 -12.60 -2.06
CA LEU A 95 -7.51 -11.30 -1.56
C LEU A 95 -7.33 -11.16 -0.04
N LYS A 96 -7.36 -12.26 0.71
CA LYS A 96 -7.10 -12.20 2.16
C LYS A 96 -5.63 -11.90 2.41
N LEU A 97 -4.74 -12.54 1.65
CA LEU A 97 -3.30 -12.24 1.71
C LEU A 97 -3.03 -10.77 1.41
N LYS A 98 -3.67 -10.21 0.39
CA LYS A 98 -3.56 -8.78 0.07
C LYS A 98 -3.89 -7.89 1.27
N GLU A 99 -5.03 -8.12 1.92
CA GLU A 99 -5.45 -7.31 3.08
C GLU A 99 -4.54 -7.55 4.29
N SER A 100 -4.11 -8.79 4.53
CA SER A 100 -3.19 -9.12 5.63
C SER A 100 -1.80 -8.51 5.45
N VAL A 101 -1.25 -8.49 4.23
CA VAL A 101 0.02 -7.81 3.90
C VAL A 101 -0.13 -6.30 4.07
N LYS A 102 -1.23 -5.72 3.60
CA LYS A 102 -1.52 -4.30 3.79
C LYS A 102 -1.61 -3.90 5.26
N ALA A 103 -2.12 -4.77 6.12
CA ALA A 103 -2.19 -4.54 7.56
C ALA A 103 -0.84 -4.77 8.28
N HIS A 104 0.13 -5.43 7.64
CA HIS A 104 1.43 -5.75 8.23
C HIS A 104 2.43 -4.58 8.12
N THR A 105 2.25 -3.66 7.16
CA THR A 105 3.16 -2.52 6.90
C THR A 105 2.60 -1.21 7.40
#